data_AF-A0A1V3C8X1-F1
#
_entry.id   AF-A0A1V3C8X1-F1
#
_cell.length_a   1.000
_cell.length_b   1.000
_cell.length_c   1.000
_cell.angle_alpha   90.00
_cell.angle_beta   90.00
_cell.angle_gamma   90.00
#
_symmetry.space_group_name_H-M   'P 1'
#
loop_
_entity.id
_entity.type
_entity.pdbx_description
1 polymer ?
#
loop_
_entity_poly.entity_id
_entity_poly.type
_entity_poly.pdbx_seq_one_letter_code
_entity_poly.pdbx_strand_id
1 'polypeptide(L)'
;MRWVTYLSPSGGGERLGALDDGDVLGSPGAERLADLLEAGGDALGAAHGRALDAPIEIIVEPEARMCAPVVPAAPVAVRAGDDVWEVAPGLVRGVDDAVPPDARSARVGVAAVAGGGGPVSAYTPACLWLDRAGRPVQLSLGPVLVTADEVAGEPLRMSASVDDRELGRGLVAPDHEWLVSGSAGVRALLPVATPPLEADDELFVDADALGTFEVRVGSQV
;
A
#
# COMPACT_ATOMS: atom_id res chain seq x y z
N MET A 1 13.04 -4.67 6.05
CA MET A 1 13.24 -3.78 4.88
C MET A 1 11.97 -3.00 4.52
N ARG A 2 12.11 -1.76 4.05
CA ARG A 2 11.01 -0.89 3.59
C ARG A 2 11.21 -0.54 2.11
N TRP A 3 10.17 -0.67 1.32
CA TRP A 3 10.22 -0.53 -0.13
C TRP A 3 9.14 0.41 -0.64
N VAL A 4 9.47 1.16 -1.68
CA VAL A 4 8.53 2.01 -2.41
C VAL A 4 8.67 1.75 -3.91
N THR A 5 7.58 1.97 -4.64
CA THR A 5 7.64 2.22 -6.08
C THR A 5 7.32 3.69 -6.26
N TYR A 6 8.16 4.43 -6.97
CA TYR A 6 8.02 5.87 -7.13
C TYR A 6 8.21 6.29 -8.59
N LEU A 7 7.66 7.44 -8.97
CA LEU A 7 7.91 8.02 -10.28
C LEU A 7 9.26 8.75 -10.29
N SER A 8 10.24 8.21 -11.02
CA SER A 8 11.58 8.79 -11.10
C SER A 8 11.53 10.20 -11.73
N PRO A 9 12.02 11.24 -11.04
CA PRO A 9 12.11 12.59 -11.59
C PRO A 9 13.05 12.67 -12.80
N SER A 10 14.09 11.84 -12.83
CA SER A 10 15.12 11.87 -13.88
C SER A 10 14.76 10.99 -15.08
N GLY A 11 14.03 9.89 -14.84
CA GLY A 11 13.69 8.88 -15.84
C GLY A 11 12.25 8.95 -16.36
N GLY A 12 11.35 9.66 -15.67
CA GLY A 12 9.93 9.79 -16.05
C GLY A 12 9.11 8.50 -15.98
N GLY A 13 9.68 7.41 -15.47
CA GLY A 13 9.03 6.11 -15.30
C GLY A 13 9.08 5.62 -13.86
N GLU A 14 8.29 4.61 -13.55
CA GLU A 14 8.26 3.97 -12.24
C GLU A 14 9.60 3.27 -11.94
N ARG A 15 10.08 3.42 -10.71
CA ARG A 15 11.31 2.79 -10.23
C ARG A 15 11.10 2.26 -8.81
N LEU A 16 11.81 1.19 -8.49
CA LEU A 16 11.91 0.63 -7.15
C LEU A 16 12.90 1.43 -6.31
N GLY A 17 12.52 1.78 -5.08
CA GLY A 17 13.41 2.40 -4.10
C GLY A 17 13.34 1.69 -2.75
N ALA A 18 14.47 1.66 -2.04
CA ALA A 18 14.49 1.37 -0.61
C ALA A 18 14.19 2.67 0.15
N LEU A 19 13.35 2.61 1.18
CA LEU A 19 13.10 3.75 2.07
C LEU A 19 13.98 3.61 3.31
N ASP A 20 14.90 4.54 3.51
CA ASP A 20 15.84 4.54 4.63
C ASP A 20 16.04 5.97 5.17
N ASP A 21 15.90 6.15 6.49
CA ASP A 21 16.03 7.44 7.19
C ASP A 21 15.27 8.63 6.56
N GLY A 22 14.09 8.37 5.98
CA GLY A 22 13.26 9.38 5.32
C GLY A 22 13.67 9.71 3.87
N ASP A 23 14.63 8.97 3.31
CA ASP A 23 15.05 9.08 1.91
C ASP A 23 14.64 7.84 1.11
N VAL A 24 14.16 8.09 -0.12
CA VAL A 24 13.97 7.09 -1.16
C VAL A 24 15.27 6.91 -1.93
N LEU A 25 15.88 5.75 -1.73
CA LEU A 25 17.11 5.31 -2.36
C LEU A 25 16.79 4.45 -3.59
N GLY A 26 16.85 5.07 -4.77
CA GLY A 26 16.53 4.43 -6.03
C GLY A 26 17.42 3.22 -6.29
N SER A 27 16.81 2.02 -6.35
CA SER A 27 17.54 0.79 -6.61
C SER A 27 18.12 0.84 -8.02
N PRO A 28 19.41 0.56 -8.25
CA PRO A 28 20.03 0.64 -9.58
C PRO A 28 19.56 -0.45 -10.56
N GLY A 29 18.87 -1.46 -10.05
CA GLY A 29 18.31 -2.56 -10.84
C GLY A 29 17.17 -2.16 -11.79
N ALA A 30 16.77 -3.11 -12.63
CA ALA A 30 15.59 -3.00 -13.50
C ALA A 30 14.42 -3.90 -13.02
N GLU A 31 14.64 -4.66 -11.94
CA GLU A 31 13.67 -5.53 -11.30
C GLU A 31 12.50 -4.71 -10.72
N ARG A 32 11.29 -5.28 -10.79
CA ARG A 32 10.15 -4.75 -10.04
C ARG A 32 10.09 -5.39 -8.66
N LEU A 33 9.45 -4.72 -7.71
CA LEU A 33 9.27 -5.26 -6.36
C LEU A 33 8.56 -6.61 -6.35
N ALA A 34 7.57 -6.80 -7.23
CA ALA A 34 6.88 -8.09 -7.38
C ALA A 34 7.83 -9.23 -7.79
N ASP A 35 8.81 -8.96 -8.67
CA ASP A 35 9.78 -9.96 -9.12
C ASP A 35 10.72 -10.34 -7.97
N LEU A 36 11.12 -9.38 -7.13
CA LEU A 36 11.95 -9.63 -5.96
C LEU A 36 11.20 -10.39 -4.86
N LEU A 37 9.93 -10.06 -4.64
CA LEU A 37 9.08 -10.80 -3.70
C LEU A 37 8.91 -12.26 -4.16
N GLU A 38 8.74 -12.50 -5.47
CA GLU A 38 8.69 -13.84 -6.05
C GLU A 38 10.01 -14.60 -5.88
N ALA A 39 11.14 -13.91 -6.05
CA ALA A 39 12.47 -14.48 -5.87
C ALA A 39 12.87 -14.70 -4.39
N GLY A 40 12.19 -14.04 -3.45
CA GLY A 40 12.31 -14.27 -2.01
C GLY A 40 13.28 -13.33 -1.28
N GLY A 41 13.46 -13.60 0.02
CA GLY A 41 14.16 -12.72 0.96
C GLY A 41 15.61 -12.39 0.60
N ASP A 42 16.37 -13.36 0.07
CA ASP A 42 17.76 -13.13 -0.34
C ASP A 42 17.85 -12.15 -1.51
N ALA A 43 16.92 -12.24 -2.47
CA ALA A 43 16.85 -11.31 -3.60
C ALA A 43 16.48 -9.89 -3.14
N LEU A 44 15.51 -9.77 -2.22
CA LEU A 44 15.17 -8.50 -1.59
C LEU A 44 16.37 -7.92 -0.84
N GLY A 45 17.03 -8.70 0.01
CA GLY A 45 18.21 -8.26 0.77
C GLY A 45 19.35 -7.80 -0.13
N ALA A 46 19.64 -8.55 -1.20
CA ALA A 46 20.65 -8.16 -2.17
C ALA A 46 20.28 -6.86 -2.92
N ALA A 47 19.02 -6.69 -3.31
CA ALA A 47 18.56 -5.45 -3.95
C ALA A 47 18.61 -4.26 -2.99
N HIS A 48 18.29 -4.48 -1.71
CA HIS A 48 18.32 -3.46 -0.68
C HIS A 48 19.75 -2.99 -0.43
N GLY A 49 20.69 -3.92 -0.29
CA GLY A 49 22.11 -3.59 -0.15
C GLY A 49 22.65 -2.80 -1.34
N ARG A 50 22.23 -3.12 -2.58
CA ARG A 50 22.60 -2.33 -3.77
C ARG A 50 22.04 -0.92 -3.74
N ALA A 51 20.78 -0.75 -3.31
CA ALA A 51 20.15 0.57 -3.20
C ALA A 51 20.84 1.45 -2.16
N LEU A 52 21.30 0.88 -1.04
CA LEU A 52 22.03 1.60 0.01
C LEU A 52 23.46 1.97 -0.41
N ASP A 53 24.19 1.05 -1.05
CA ASP A 53 25.61 1.24 -1.38
C ASP A 53 25.82 2.19 -2.57
N ALA A 54 24.96 2.09 -3.59
CA ALA A 54 25.07 2.88 -4.82
C ALA A 54 23.68 3.24 -5.36
N PRO A 55 22.92 4.11 -4.67
CA PRO A 55 21.63 4.58 -5.14
C PRO A 55 21.79 5.32 -6.46
N ILE A 56 20.90 5.03 -7.43
CA ILE A 56 20.88 5.79 -8.69
C ILE A 56 20.27 7.19 -8.50
N GLU A 57 19.41 7.33 -7.48
CA GLU A 57 18.69 8.54 -7.10
C GLU A 57 18.50 8.54 -5.59
N ILE A 58 18.51 9.73 -4.99
CA ILE A 58 18.19 9.96 -3.59
C ILE A 58 17.17 11.08 -3.56
N ILE A 59 15.98 10.81 -3.03
CA ILE A 59 14.85 11.75 -2.99
C ILE A 59 14.31 11.72 -1.57
N VAL A 60 14.13 12.88 -0.94
CA VAL A 60 13.48 12.94 0.37
C VAL A 60 12.04 12.44 0.22
N GLU A 61 11.59 11.53 1.08
CA GLU A 61 10.30 10.82 0.97
C GLU A 61 9.10 11.74 0.62
N PRO A 62 8.89 12.91 1.26
CA PRO A 62 7.77 13.78 0.94
C PRO A 62 7.83 14.42 -0.45
N GLU A 63 8.99 14.42 -1.11
CA GLU A 63 9.17 14.93 -2.47
C GLU A 63 9.00 13.82 -3.53
N ALA A 64 9.01 12.56 -3.11
CA ALA A 64 8.82 11.43 -4.01
C ALA A 64 7.33 11.22 -4.28
N ARG A 65 6.97 11.18 -5.58
CA ARG A 65 5.63 10.75 -5.98
C ARG A 65 5.53 9.23 -5.92
N MET A 66 4.76 8.72 -4.96
CA MET A 66 4.58 7.30 -4.70
C MET A 66 3.57 6.68 -5.65
N CYS A 67 3.93 5.51 -6.17
CA CYS A 67 3.05 4.63 -6.93
C CYS A 67 2.58 3.48 -6.02
N ALA A 68 1.66 2.64 -6.52
CA ALA A 68 1.35 1.39 -5.81
C ALA A 68 2.65 0.57 -5.65
N PRO A 69 3.04 0.14 -4.44
CA PRO A 69 4.28 -0.62 -4.25
C PRO A 69 4.31 -1.90 -5.10
N VAL A 70 3.15 -2.53 -5.27
CA VAL A 70 2.96 -3.69 -6.15
C VAL A 70 1.68 -3.52 -6.98
N VAL A 71 1.76 -3.89 -8.25
CA VAL A 71 0.59 -4.02 -9.14
C VAL A 71 0.25 -5.51 -9.27
N PRO A 72 -0.88 -5.97 -8.72
CA PRO A 72 -1.21 -7.39 -8.70
C PRO A 72 -1.57 -7.89 -10.11
N ALA A 73 -1.17 -9.13 -10.43
CA ALA A 73 -1.53 -9.77 -11.71
C ALA A 73 -2.92 -10.44 -11.69
N ALA A 74 -3.47 -10.68 -10.50
CA ALA A 74 -4.75 -11.33 -10.27
C ALA A 74 -5.64 -10.45 -9.36
N PRO A 75 -6.96 -10.67 -9.32
CA PRO A 75 -7.84 -9.94 -8.41
C PRO A 75 -7.37 -10.00 -6.96
N VAL A 76 -7.56 -8.89 -6.25
CA VAL A 76 -7.24 -8.74 -4.83
C VAL A 76 -8.47 -9.12 -4.01
N ALA A 77 -8.33 -10.15 -3.17
CA ALA A 77 -9.36 -10.50 -2.21
C ALA A 77 -9.33 -9.52 -1.04
N VAL A 78 -10.43 -8.80 -0.83
CA VAL A 78 -10.56 -7.75 0.20
C VAL A 78 -11.67 -8.12 1.17
N ARG A 79 -11.41 -8.03 2.47
CA ARG A 79 -12.42 -8.19 3.52
C ARG A 79 -12.54 -6.94 4.38
N ALA A 80 -13.76 -6.48 4.62
CA ALA A 80 -14.07 -5.43 5.58
C ALA A 80 -15.28 -5.83 6.43
N GLY A 81 -15.04 -6.25 7.67
CA GLY A 81 -16.09 -6.87 8.50
C GLY A 81 -16.62 -8.15 7.84
N ASP A 82 -17.91 -8.16 7.53
CA ASP A 82 -18.60 -9.27 6.87
C ASP A 82 -18.59 -9.18 5.34
N ASP A 83 -18.22 -8.02 4.79
CA ASP A 83 -18.17 -7.80 3.35
C ASP A 83 -16.87 -8.37 2.76
N VAL A 84 -16.99 -9.00 1.59
CA VAL A 84 -15.88 -9.55 0.82
C VAL A 84 -16.00 -9.13 -0.65
N TRP A 85 -14.90 -8.65 -1.22
CA TRP A 85 -14.81 -8.27 -2.63
C TRP A 85 -13.61 -8.92 -3.31
N GLU A 86 -13.75 -9.14 -4.62
CA GLU A 86 -12.65 -9.43 -5.54
C GLU A 86 -12.40 -8.19 -6.39
N VAL A 87 -11.35 -7.42 -6.04
CA VAL A 87 -11.03 -6.16 -6.71
C VAL A 87 -10.14 -6.45 -7.92
N ALA A 88 -10.59 -6.05 -9.10
CA ALA A 88 -9.82 -6.25 -10.33
C ALA A 88 -8.49 -5.47 -10.30
N PRO A 89 -7.39 -6.02 -10.86
CA PRO A 89 -6.09 -5.33 -10.92
C PRO A 89 -6.13 -3.91 -11.49
N GLY A 90 -6.99 -3.67 -12.49
CA GLY A 90 -7.15 -2.37 -13.12
C GLY A 90 -7.70 -1.26 -12.21
N LEU A 91 -8.21 -1.61 -11.02
CA LEU A 91 -8.69 -0.69 -10.00
C LEU A 91 -7.64 -0.38 -8.92
N VAL A 92 -6.46 -1.01 -8.97
CA VAL A 92 -5.39 -0.80 -7.99
C VAL A 92 -4.55 0.42 -8.38
N ARG A 93 -4.32 1.31 -7.42
CA ARG A 93 -3.60 2.58 -7.59
C ARG A 93 -2.67 2.86 -6.41
N GLY A 94 -1.73 3.79 -6.59
CA GLY A 94 -0.94 4.32 -5.49
C GLY A 94 -1.77 5.22 -4.57
N VAL A 95 -1.24 5.55 -3.41
CA VAL A 95 -1.88 6.49 -2.49
C VAL A 95 -1.85 7.94 -3.01
N ASP A 96 -0.89 8.29 -3.86
CA ASP A 96 -0.79 9.63 -4.48
C ASP A 96 -1.61 9.76 -5.77
N ASP A 97 -2.24 8.67 -6.23
CA ASP A 97 -3.11 8.73 -7.41
C ASP A 97 -4.48 9.30 -7.04
N ALA A 98 -5.06 10.06 -7.96
CA ALA A 98 -6.38 10.65 -7.78
C ALA A 98 -7.46 9.62 -7.43
N VAL A 99 -8.30 9.98 -6.45
CA VAL A 99 -9.46 9.18 -6.06
C VAL A 99 -10.65 9.56 -6.94
N PRO A 100 -11.38 8.57 -7.50
CA PRO A 100 -12.53 8.84 -8.35
C PRO A 100 -13.58 9.73 -7.68
N PRO A 101 -14.20 10.68 -8.43
CA PRO A 101 -15.19 11.62 -7.87
C PRO A 101 -16.52 10.97 -7.48
N ASP A 102 -16.74 9.71 -7.83
CA ASP A 102 -17.89 8.90 -7.42
C ASP A 102 -17.65 8.09 -6.15
N ALA A 103 -16.43 8.12 -5.59
CA ALA A 103 -16.14 7.56 -4.27
C ALA A 103 -16.94 8.30 -3.19
N ARG A 104 -17.57 7.54 -2.30
CA ARG A 104 -18.46 8.06 -1.24
C ARG A 104 -18.11 7.54 0.14
N SER A 105 -17.31 6.49 0.26
CA SER A 105 -16.81 6.01 1.54
C SER A 105 -15.55 5.18 1.31
N ALA A 106 -14.82 4.93 2.39
CA ALA A 106 -13.61 4.14 2.37
C ALA A 106 -13.66 2.99 3.40
N ARG A 107 -12.90 1.95 3.10
CA ARG A 107 -12.47 0.92 4.04
C ARG A 107 -10.95 0.97 4.13
N VAL A 108 -10.41 1.15 5.33
CA VAL A 108 -8.97 1.32 5.56
C VAL A 108 -8.44 0.15 6.37
N GLY A 109 -7.25 -0.31 6.01
CA GLY A 109 -6.60 -1.46 6.61
C GLY A 109 -5.27 -1.80 5.95
N VAL A 110 -4.92 -3.08 6.03
CA VAL A 110 -3.63 -3.59 5.59
C VAL A 110 -3.83 -4.57 4.44
N ALA A 111 -2.97 -4.47 3.43
CA ALA A 111 -2.77 -5.50 2.43
C ALA A 111 -1.51 -6.32 2.76
N ALA A 112 -1.67 -7.63 2.79
CA ALA A 112 -0.58 -8.61 2.83
C ALA A 112 -0.20 -9.01 1.40
N VAL A 113 1.11 -9.16 1.17
CA VAL A 113 1.67 -9.53 -0.12
C VAL A 113 2.52 -10.80 0.04
N ALA A 114 2.14 -11.84 -0.69
CA ALA A 114 2.87 -13.11 -0.76
C ALA A 114 3.56 -13.24 -2.14
N GLY A 115 4.85 -13.53 -2.13
CA GLY A 115 5.62 -13.91 -3.32
C GLY A 115 5.94 -15.41 -3.36
N GLY A 116 6.17 -15.97 -4.55
CA GLY A 116 6.82 -17.27 -4.71
C GLY A 116 5.94 -18.49 -4.42
N GLY A 117 4.63 -18.31 -4.30
CA GLY A 117 3.75 -19.38 -3.79
C GLY A 117 3.83 -19.58 -2.27
N GLY A 118 4.59 -18.72 -1.57
CA GLY A 118 4.97 -18.87 -0.16
C GLY A 118 4.06 -18.12 0.82
N PRO A 119 4.41 -18.12 2.12
CA PRO A 119 3.71 -17.33 3.13
C PRO A 119 3.80 -15.83 2.83
N VAL A 120 2.94 -15.04 3.49
CA VAL A 120 2.99 -13.57 3.43
C VAL A 120 4.40 -13.09 3.77
N SER A 121 4.93 -12.24 2.88
CA SER A 121 6.29 -11.75 2.93
C SER A 121 6.38 -10.26 3.27
N ALA A 122 5.29 -9.52 3.09
CA ALA A 122 5.24 -8.09 3.33
C ALA A 122 3.82 -7.55 3.54
N TYR A 123 3.75 -6.32 4.06
CA TYR A 123 2.53 -5.59 4.36
C TYR A 123 2.59 -4.17 3.82
N THR A 124 1.46 -3.62 3.40
CA THR A 124 1.33 -2.22 2.96
C THR A 124 -0.04 -1.68 3.39
N PRO A 125 -0.19 -0.37 3.67
CA PRO A 125 -1.51 0.20 3.92
C PRO A 125 -2.40 0.05 2.68
N ALA A 126 -3.69 -0.10 2.92
CA ALA A 126 -4.69 -0.33 1.89
C ALA A 126 -5.96 0.48 2.20
N CYS A 127 -6.50 1.13 1.17
CA CYS A 127 -7.76 1.87 1.24
C CYS A 127 -8.66 1.49 0.05
N LEU A 128 -9.77 0.82 0.34
CA LEU A 128 -10.80 0.49 -0.65
C LEU A 128 -11.85 1.60 -0.68
N TRP A 129 -11.97 2.25 -1.84
CA TRP A 129 -12.97 3.27 -2.12
C TRP A 129 -14.23 2.66 -2.69
N LEU A 130 -15.37 3.08 -2.15
CA LEU A 130 -16.69 2.56 -2.51
C LEU A 130 -17.58 3.67 -3.06
N ASP A 131 -18.37 3.37 -4.09
CA ASP A 131 -19.43 4.26 -4.60
C ASP A 131 -20.63 4.33 -3.65
N ARG A 132 -21.65 5.12 -4.01
CA ARG A 132 -22.90 5.26 -3.24
C ARG A 132 -23.66 3.93 -3.08
N ALA A 133 -23.46 2.97 -3.96
CA ALA A 133 -24.08 1.65 -3.89
C ALA A 133 -23.22 0.64 -3.10
N GLY A 134 -22.09 1.06 -2.53
CA GLY A 134 -21.18 0.19 -1.79
C GLY A 134 -20.29 -0.67 -2.69
N ARG A 135 -20.13 -0.31 -3.97
CA ARG A 135 -19.30 -1.07 -4.92
C ARG A 135 -17.88 -0.52 -4.98
N PRO A 136 -16.85 -1.38 -5.08
CA PRO A 136 -15.47 -0.95 -5.30
C PRO A 136 -15.32 -0.08 -6.55
N VAL A 137 -14.69 1.08 -6.38
CA VAL A 137 -14.27 1.96 -7.49
C VAL A 137 -12.75 2.10 -7.59
N GLN A 138 -12.03 1.92 -6.49
CA GLN A 138 -10.56 1.96 -6.45
C GLN A 138 -10.04 1.26 -5.20
N LEU A 139 -8.87 0.62 -5.30
CA LEU A 139 -8.08 0.17 -4.15
C LEU A 139 -6.72 0.88 -4.18
N SER A 140 -6.50 1.80 -3.25
CA SER A 140 -5.20 2.46 -3.07
C SER A 140 -4.30 1.60 -2.18
N LEU A 141 -3.06 1.38 -2.60
CA LEU A 141 -2.01 0.70 -1.84
C LEU A 141 -0.81 1.61 -1.66
N GLY A 142 -0.12 1.51 -0.51
CA GLY A 142 1.07 2.31 -0.20
C GLY A 142 0.89 3.24 1.00
N PRO A 143 1.84 4.15 1.25
CA PRO A 143 2.96 4.51 0.35
C PRO A 143 4.09 3.48 0.36
N VAL A 144 4.24 2.74 1.46
CA VAL A 144 5.38 1.83 1.68
C VAL A 144 4.92 0.38 1.76
N LEU A 145 5.74 -0.53 1.26
CA LEU A 145 5.66 -1.96 1.52
C LEU A 145 6.77 -2.36 2.49
N VAL A 146 6.38 -2.92 3.62
CA VAL A 146 7.27 -3.30 4.73
C VAL A 146 7.35 -4.81 4.79
N THR A 147 8.56 -5.36 4.77
CA THR A 147 8.75 -6.82 4.85
C THR A 147 8.39 -7.36 6.23
N ALA A 148 7.93 -8.61 6.28
CA ALA A 148 7.34 -9.19 7.49
C ALA A 148 8.31 -9.24 8.70
N ASP A 149 9.62 -9.29 8.47
CA ASP A 149 10.67 -9.23 9.49
C ASP A 149 10.73 -7.89 10.25
N GLU A 150 10.23 -6.79 9.66
CA GLU A 150 10.13 -5.48 10.35
C GLU A 150 8.84 -5.33 11.13
N VAL A 151 7.82 -6.12 10.81
CA VAL A 151 6.56 -6.13 11.55
C VAL A 151 6.76 -7.08 12.72
N ALA A 152 7.06 -6.53 13.90
CA ALA A 152 7.46 -7.24 15.12
C ALA A 152 6.41 -8.19 15.74
N GLY A 153 5.46 -8.71 14.95
CA GLY A 153 4.34 -9.55 15.40
C GLY A 153 3.26 -8.79 16.17
N GLU A 154 3.45 -7.49 16.40
CA GLU A 154 2.45 -6.64 17.04
C GLU A 154 1.29 -6.34 16.07
N PRO A 155 0.05 -6.20 16.57
CA PRO A 155 -1.07 -5.75 15.76
C PRO A 155 -0.80 -4.39 15.13
N LEU A 156 -0.97 -4.32 13.81
CA LEU A 156 -0.84 -3.10 13.01
C LEU A 156 -2.02 -2.18 13.31
N ARG A 157 -1.71 -0.97 13.80
CA ARG A 157 -2.69 0.08 14.09
C ARG A 157 -3.02 0.85 12.83
N MET A 158 -4.30 1.17 12.69
CA MET A 158 -4.83 1.96 11.58
C MET A 158 -5.80 2.99 12.12
N SER A 159 -5.74 4.22 11.63
CA SER A 159 -6.78 5.22 11.84
C SER A 159 -7.07 5.98 10.54
N ALA A 160 -8.25 6.57 10.49
CA ALA A 160 -8.67 7.43 9.39
C ALA A 160 -9.31 8.69 9.95
N SER A 161 -8.99 9.86 9.39
CA SER A 161 -9.51 11.16 9.81
C SER A 161 -9.74 12.10 8.62
N VAL A 162 -10.62 13.10 8.82
CA VAL A 162 -10.82 14.24 7.92
C VAL A 162 -10.84 15.49 8.79
N ASP A 163 -10.11 16.54 8.41
CA ASP A 163 -9.98 17.80 9.18
C ASP A 163 -9.68 17.57 10.67
N ASP A 164 -8.67 16.74 10.98
CA ASP A 164 -8.29 16.30 12.34
C ASP A 164 -9.37 15.53 13.13
N ARG A 165 -10.53 15.25 12.53
CA ARG A 165 -11.59 14.47 13.14
C ARG A 165 -11.42 12.99 12.83
N GLU A 166 -11.09 12.19 13.84
CA GLU A 166 -11.05 10.73 13.71
C GLU A 166 -12.43 10.19 13.26
N LEU A 167 -12.42 9.48 12.14
CA LEU A 167 -13.57 8.77 11.58
C LEU A 167 -13.64 7.32 12.07
N GLY A 168 -12.48 6.71 12.35
CA GLY A 168 -12.40 5.36 12.91
C GLY A 168 -10.96 4.90 13.14
N ARG A 169 -10.84 3.80 13.88
CA ARG A 169 -9.57 3.13 14.17
C ARG A 169 -9.74 1.61 14.18
N GLY A 170 -8.66 0.89 13.89
CA GLY A 170 -8.67 -0.56 13.78
C GLY A 170 -7.32 -1.16 14.12
N LEU A 171 -7.34 -2.47 14.37
CA LEU A 171 -6.16 -3.30 14.60
C LEU A 171 -6.20 -4.47 13.63
N VAL A 172 -5.07 -4.78 13.02
CA VAL A 172 -4.88 -5.94 12.15
C VAL A 172 -3.74 -6.78 12.69
N ALA A 173 -4.03 -8.01 13.11
CA ALA A 173 -2.99 -8.97 13.43
C ALA A 173 -2.30 -9.42 12.13
N PRO A 174 -0.95 -9.35 12.03
CA PRO A 174 -0.23 -9.76 10.81
C PRO A 174 -0.47 -11.23 10.43
N ASP A 175 -0.66 -12.09 11.43
CA ASP A 175 -0.93 -13.52 11.28
C ASP A 175 -2.43 -13.86 11.13
N HIS A 176 -3.29 -12.86 10.96
CA HIS A 176 -4.72 -13.06 10.82
C HIS A 176 -5.02 -14.00 9.64
N GLU A 177 -5.86 -15.02 9.89
CA GLU A 177 -6.15 -16.12 8.95
C GLU A 177 -6.47 -15.63 7.52
N TRP A 178 -7.22 -14.53 7.40
CA TRP A 178 -7.58 -13.94 6.12
C TRP A 178 -6.37 -13.51 5.29
N LEU A 179 -5.39 -12.84 5.93
CA LEU A 179 -4.20 -12.31 5.26
C LEU A 179 -3.26 -13.43 4.83
N VAL A 180 -3.13 -14.46 5.67
CA VAL A 180 -2.21 -15.58 5.43
C VAL A 180 -2.84 -16.74 4.65
N SER A 181 -4.14 -16.68 4.37
CA SER A 181 -4.83 -17.72 3.59
C SER A 181 -4.55 -17.60 2.08
N GLY A 182 -4.49 -18.73 1.39
CA GLY A 182 -4.24 -18.79 -0.06
C GLY A 182 -2.77 -18.98 -0.40
N SER A 183 -2.49 -19.17 -1.69
CA SER A 183 -1.17 -19.63 -2.14
C SER A 183 -0.30 -18.57 -2.81
N ALA A 184 -0.80 -17.37 -3.16
CA ALA A 184 0.02 -16.26 -3.68
C ALA A 184 -0.82 -14.98 -3.84
N GLY A 185 -0.16 -13.82 -3.93
CA GLY A 185 -0.77 -12.57 -4.36
C GLY A 185 -1.03 -11.56 -3.25
N VAL A 186 -1.95 -10.64 -3.49
CA VAL A 186 -2.31 -9.55 -2.56
C VAL A 186 -3.66 -9.86 -1.92
N ARG A 187 -3.75 -9.71 -0.60
CA ARG A 187 -5.00 -9.85 0.17
C ARG A 187 -5.12 -8.72 1.17
N ALA A 188 -6.29 -8.12 1.30
CA ALA A 188 -6.49 -6.99 2.21
C ALA A 188 -7.54 -7.28 3.29
N LEU A 189 -7.24 -6.81 4.50
CA LEU A 189 -8.15 -6.80 5.66
C LEU A 189 -8.32 -5.37 6.14
N LEU A 190 -9.55 -4.85 6.05
CA LEU A 190 -9.89 -3.45 6.19
C LEU A 190 -10.86 -3.22 7.35
N PRO A 191 -10.37 -3.13 8.61
CA PRO A 191 -11.23 -3.04 9.78
C PRO A 191 -11.87 -1.65 9.98
N VAL A 192 -11.32 -0.60 9.36
CA VAL A 192 -11.80 0.77 9.55
C VAL A 192 -12.79 1.11 8.45
N ALA A 193 -13.99 1.56 8.82
CA ALA A 193 -15.02 2.02 7.90
C ALA A 193 -15.26 3.51 8.12
N THR A 194 -15.16 4.31 7.06
CA THR A 194 -15.54 5.72 7.14
C THR A 194 -17.06 5.87 7.05
N PRO A 195 -17.64 6.94 7.63
CA PRO A 195 -18.94 7.44 7.19
C PRO A 195 -18.87 7.92 5.72
N PRO A 196 -20.02 8.33 5.13
CA PRO A 196 -20.00 8.99 3.84
C PRO A 196 -19.02 10.18 3.82
N LEU A 197 -18.25 10.28 2.75
CA LEU A 197 -17.31 11.35 2.44
C LEU A 197 -17.91 12.22 1.34
N GLU A 198 -17.70 13.52 1.46
CA GLU A 198 -18.08 14.52 0.47
C GLU A 198 -16.98 14.69 -0.60
N ALA A 199 -17.32 15.35 -1.70
CA ALA A 199 -16.31 15.76 -2.67
C ALA A 199 -15.33 16.74 -2.01
N ASP A 200 -14.05 16.63 -2.37
CA ASP A 200 -12.95 17.40 -1.81
C ASP A 200 -12.61 17.12 -0.34
N ASP A 201 -13.30 16.18 0.32
CA ASP A 201 -12.85 15.67 1.63
C ASP A 201 -11.44 15.09 1.50
N GLU A 202 -10.57 15.48 2.42
CA GLU A 202 -9.18 15.03 2.49
C GLU A 202 -9.05 13.96 3.56
N LEU A 203 -8.93 12.71 3.11
CA LEU A 203 -8.81 11.56 4.00
C LEU A 203 -7.35 11.36 4.36
N PHE A 204 -7.04 11.58 5.64
CA PHE A 204 -5.77 11.19 6.23
C PHE A 204 -5.85 9.78 6.80
N VAL A 205 -4.85 8.95 6.50
CA VAL A 205 -4.70 7.58 7.02
C VAL A 205 -3.36 7.45 7.72
N ASP A 206 -3.41 7.02 8.97
CA ASP A 206 -2.23 6.66 9.76
C ASP A 206 -2.16 5.14 9.92
N ALA A 207 -1.05 4.57 9.45
CA ALA A 207 -0.74 3.16 9.48
C ALA A 207 0.42 2.79 10.40
N ASP A 208 0.79 3.69 11.32
CA ASP A 208 1.85 3.51 12.31
C ASP A 208 3.15 3.04 11.63
N ALA A 209 3.57 1.81 11.89
CA ALA A 209 4.76 1.19 11.31
C ALA A 209 4.77 1.15 9.77
N LEU A 210 3.62 1.24 9.10
CA LEU A 210 3.53 1.19 7.64
C LEU A 210 3.52 2.58 6.97
N GLY A 211 3.57 3.66 7.75
CA GLY A 211 3.59 5.04 7.26
C GLY A 211 2.22 5.72 7.29
N THR A 212 2.13 6.89 6.65
CA THR A 212 0.90 7.69 6.58
C THR A 212 0.66 8.12 5.14
N PHE A 213 -0.58 8.41 4.77
CA PHE A 213 -0.89 9.09 3.51
C PHE A 213 -2.13 9.95 3.64
N GLU A 214 -2.24 10.92 2.74
CA GLU A 214 -3.34 11.86 2.67
C GLU A 214 -3.83 11.94 1.23
N VAL A 215 -5.14 11.83 1.02
CA VAL A 215 -5.70 11.86 -0.33
C VAL A 215 -7.08 12.47 -0.36
N ARG A 216 -7.30 13.32 -1.37
CA ARG A 216 -8.54 14.06 -1.58
C ARG A 216 -9.51 13.33 -2.51
N VAL A 217 -10.77 13.25 -2.12
CA VAL A 217 -11.85 12.66 -2.93
C VAL A 217 -12.13 13.52 -4.16
N GLY A 218 -12.05 12.93 -5.35
CA GLY A 218 -12.34 13.61 -6.61
C GLY A 218 -11.25 14.55 -7.12
N SER A 219 -10.03 14.44 -6.59
CA SER A 219 -8.89 15.21 -7.07
C SER A 219 -8.62 14.94 -8.56
N GLN A 220 -8.18 15.97 -9.28
CA GLN A 220 -7.67 15.84 -10.65
C GLN A 220 -6.16 16.00 -10.57
N VAL A 221 -5.41 15.02 -11.08
CA VAL A 221 -3.95 15.13 -11.28
C VAL A 221 -3.65 15.95 -12.53
#